data_AF-A0A955B4Y1-F1
#
_entry.id   AF-A0A955B4Y1-F1
#
_cell.length_a   1.000
_cell.length_b   1.000
_cell.length_c   1.000
_cell.angle_alpha   90.00
_cell.angle_beta   90.00
_cell.angle_gamma   90.00
#
_symmetry.space_group_name_H-M   'P 1'
#
loop_
_entity.id
_entity.type
_entity.pdbx_description
1 polymer ?
#
loop_
_entity_poly.entity_id
_entity_poly.type
_entity_poly.pdbx_seq_one_letter_code
_entity_poly.pdbx_strand_id
1 'polypeptide(L)'
;DDESLAAFKDIQRQRHLRLIRSRFLPGWVDDVKNFDTGGGELTVTLFAGMDPLLYEEIRQVRTPKVCDAEMTLRTWAYHAEYAPPAEKLDWNESKNPPPGSSGIQMRLRVPQMLDGFRPGRVVRVKGPWTYVLLPHDEWLMTQEDFEQASKMRLP
;
A
#
# COMPACT_ATOMS: atom_id res chain seq x y z
N ASP A 1 27.31 -11.20 -21.44
CA ASP A 1 26.65 -12.36 -22.08
C ASP A 1 25.18 -12.41 -21.69
N ASP A 2 24.35 -13.06 -22.50
CA ASP A 2 22.89 -13.07 -22.33
C ASP A 2 22.43 -13.73 -21.02
N GLU A 3 23.17 -14.74 -20.55
CA GLU A 3 22.92 -15.39 -19.26
C GLU A 3 23.04 -14.41 -18.09
N SER A 4 24.03 -13.51 -18.14
CA SER A 4 24.19 -12.48 -17.12
C SER A 4 23.02 -11.50 -17.14
N LEU A 5 22.57 -11.07 -18.33
CA LEU A 5 21.42 -10.17 -18.48
C LEU A 5 20.13 -10.78 -17.93
N ALA A 6 19.89 -12.06 -18.20
CA ALA A 6 18.75 -12.79 -17.66
C ALA A 6 18.81 -12.88 -16.13
N ALA A 7 19.97 -13.25 -15.57
CA ALA A 7 20.16 -13.31 -14.12
C ALA A 7 19.93 -11.96 -13.44
N PHE A 8 20.44 -10.85 -14.01
CA PHE A 8 20.21 -9.52 -13.46
C PHE A 8 18.75 -9.10 -13.52
N LYS A 9 18.04 -9.43 -14.60
CA LYS A 9 16.59 -9.15 -14.74
C LYS A 9 15.79 -9.87 -13.65
N ASP A 10 16.10 -11.13 -13.39
CA ASP A 10 15.43 -11.90 -12.33
C ASP A 10 15.75 -11.36 -10.95
N ILE A 11 17.00 -11.00 -10.67
CA ILE A 11 17.37 -10.37 -9.39
C ILE A 11 16.62 -9.05 -9.18
N GLN A 12 16.52 -8.21 -10.21
CA GLN A 12 15.75 -6.96 -10.15
C GLN A 12 14.27 -7.23 -9.89
N ARG A 13 13.68 -8.20 -10.60
CA ARG A 13 12.29 -8.64 -10.39
C ARG A 13 12.04 -9.11 -8.96
N GLN A 14 12.91 -9.95 -8.42
CA GLN A 14 12.78 -10.46 -7.04
C GLN A 14 12.90 -9.34 -5.99
N ARG A 15 13.84 -8.38 -6.20
CA ARG A 15 13.96 -7.20 -5.34
C ARG A 15 12.71 -6.35 -5.39
N HIS A 16 12.17 -6.10 -6.58
CA HIS A 16 10.92 -5.37 -6.78
C HIS A 16 9.75 -6.04 -6.04
N LEU A 17 9.53 -7.34 -6.26
CA LEU A 17 8.49 -8.11 -5.57
C LEU A 17 8.62 -8.01 -4.05
N ARG A 18 9.83 -8.17 -3.51
CA ARG A 18 10.06 -8.06 -2.06
C ARG A 18 9.76 -6.66 -1.51
N LEU A 19 10.11 -5.61 -2.26
CA LEU A 19 9.85 -4.23 -1.85
C LEU A 19 8.35 -3.93 -1.83
N ILE A 20 7.61 -4.32 -2.87
CA ILE A 20 6.17 -4.09 -2.91
C ILE A 20 5.44 -4.93 -1.87
N ARG A 21 5.84 -6.18 -1.64
CA ARG A 21 5.23 -7.02 -0.58
C ARG A 21 5.41 -6.42 0.82
N SER A 22 6.53 -5.74 1.07
CA SER A 22 6.81 -5.08 2.36
C SER A 22 6.19 -3.69 2.51
N ARG A 23 5.99 -2.93 1.42
CA ARG A 23 5.48 -1.54 1.45
C ARG A 23 4.08 -1.38 0.89
N PHE A 24 3.51 -2.48 0.43
CA PHE A 24 2.21 -2.59 -0.19
C PHE A 24 2.09 -1.86 -1.54
N LEU A 25 1.06 -2.23 -2.30
CA LEU A 25 0.89 -1.80 -3.68
C LEU A 25 0.37 -0.36 -3.71
N PRO A 26 1.03 0.58 -4.39
CA PRO A 26 0.56 1.95 -4.43
C PRO A 26 -0.56 2.17 -5.46
N GLY A 27 -1.43 3.13 -5.14
CA GLY A 27 -2.45 3.64 -6.05
C GLY A 27 -2.81 5.09 -5.74
N TRP A 28 -3.37 5.76 -6.72
CA TRP A 28 -3.92 7.11 -6.63
C TRP A 28 -5.39 7.05 -6.22
N VAL A 29 -5.83 7.98 -5.37
CA VAL A 29 -7.25 8.14 -4.99
C VAL A 29 -7.95 9.05 -5.99
N ASP A 30 -8.87 8.48 -6.78
CA ASP A 30 -9.63 9.21 -7.80
C ASP A 30 -10.82 9.98 -7.23
N ASP A 31 -11.62 9.28 -6.42
CA ASP A 31 -12.87 9.80 -5.85
C ASP A 31 -13.10 9.25 -4.44
N VAL A 32 -13.75 10.05 -3.60
CA VAL A 32 -13.99 9.74 -2.19
C VAL A 32 -15.39 10.17 -1.79
N LYS A 33 -16.17 9.23 -1.27
CA LYS A 33 -17.51 9.46 -0.72
C LYS A 33 -17.50 9.13 0.76
N ASN A 34 -17.57 10.16 1.59
CA ASN A 34 -17.65 9.98 3.05
C ASN A 34 -19.08 9.67 3.48
N PHE A 35 -19.22 8.83 4.52
CA PHE A 35 -20.48 8.59 5.18
C PHE A 35 -20.63 9.44 6.44
N ASP A 36 -21.86 9.82 6.78
CA ASP A 36 -22.15 10.68 7.94
C ASP A 36 -21.75 10.05 9.28
N THR A 37 -21.82 8.72 9.38
CA THR A 37 -21.46 7.97 10.59
C THR A 37 -19.98 7.59 10.67
N GLY A 38 -19.15 8.12 9.77
CA GLY A 38 -17.74 7.77 9.63
C GLY A 38 -17.48 6.67 8.60
N GLY A 39 -16.23 6.62 8.13
CA GLY A 39 -15.84 5.78 7.00
C GLY A 39 -16.28 6.36 5.65
N GLY A 40 -16.13 5.56 4.60
CA GLY A 40 -16.48 6.00 3.25
C GLY A 40 -16.16 4.96 2.17
N GLU A 41 -16.54 5.31 0.96
CA GLU A 41 -16.11 4.62 -0.26
C GLU A 41 -14.98 5.40 -0.91
N LEU A 42 -13.92 4.71 -1.29
CA LEU A 42 -12.87 5.27 -2.13
C LEU A 42 -12.76 4.52 -3.45
N THR A 43 -12.44 5.28 -4.48
CA THR A 43 -12.04 4.77 -5.78
C THR A 43 -10.54 4.95 -5.92
N VAL A 44 -9.81 3.85 -6.12
CA VAL A 44 -8.34 3.84 -6.24
C VAL A 44 -7.94 3.28 -7.59
N THR A 45 -7.06 3.99 -8.29
CA THR A 45 -6.38 3.50 -9.48
C THR A 45 -4.96 3.08 -9.14
N LEU A 46 -4.59 1.83 -9.44
CA LEU A 46 -3.25 1.32 -9.18
C LEU A 46 -2.23 1.88 -10.19
N PHE A 47 -1.00 2.12 -9.74
CA PHE A 47 0.07 2.58 -10.63
C PHE A 47 0.57 1.47 -11.56
N ALA A 48 1.00 1.85 -12.76
CA ALA A 48 1.68 0.96 -13.70
C ALA A 48 3.12 0.63 -13.28
N GLY A 49 3.73 -0.33 -13.98
CA GLY A 49 5.13 -0.73 -13.77
C GLY A 49 5.36 -1.74 -12.65
N MET A 50 4.30 -2.21 -12.00
CA MET A 50 4.40 -3.31 -11.03
C MET A 50 4.40 -4.67 -11.72
N ASP A 51 4.94 -5.68 -11.04
CA ASP A 51 4.91 -7.05 -11.53
C ASP A 51 3.46 -7.55 -11.65
N PRO A 52 3.05 -8.19 -12.77
CA PRO A 52 1.69 -8.68 -12.96
C PRO A 52 1.18 -9.56 -11.81
N LEU A 53 2.07 -10.34 -11.20
CA LEU A 53 1.75 -11.23 -10.09
C LEU A 53 1.17 -10.47 -8.90
N LEU A 54 1.63 -9.25 -8.64
CA LEU A 54 1.16 -8.43 -7.52
C LEU A 54 -0.30 -7.99 -7.72
N TYR A 55 -0.71 -7.70 -8.95
CA TYR A 55 -2.10 -7.35 -9.26
C TYR A 55 -3.01 -8.57 -9.11
N GLU A 56 -2.55 -9.75 -9.54
CA GLU A 56 -3.28 -11.00 -9.38
C GLU A 56 -3.49 -11.36 -7.90
N GLU A 57 -2.44 -11.23 -7.09
CA GLU A 57 -2.50 -11.46 -5.64
C GLU A 57 -3.51 -10.52 -4.97
N ILE A 58 -3.51 -9.23 -5.31
CA ILE A 58 -4.48 -8.25 -4.78
C ILE A 58 -5.90 -8.54 -5.27
N ARG A 59 -6.07 -8.95 -6.53
CA ARG A 59 -7.38 -9.29 -7.10
C ARG A 59 -8.04 -10.44 -6.36
N GLN A 60 -7.27 -11.40 -5.85
CA GLN A 60 -7.78 -12.54 -5.09
C GLN A 60 -8.17 -12.17 -3.65
N VAL A 61 -7.63 -11.09 -3.09
CA VAL A 61 -7.95 -10.67 -1.72
C VAL A 61 -9.35 -10.08 -1.66
N ARG A 62 -10.19 -10.61 -0.76
CA ARG A 62 -11.56 -10.12 -0.52
C ARG A 62 -11.56 -8.82 0.31
N THR A 63 -10.73 -8.79 1.35
CA THR A 63 -10.66 -7.68 2.30
C THR A 63 -9.23 -7.11 2.37
N PRO A 64 -8.80 -6.33 1.36
CA PRO A 64 -7.47 -5.73 1.40
C PRO A 64 -7.39 -4.67 2.50
N LYS A 65 -6.24 -4.53 3.16
CA LYS A 65 -6.03 -3.38 4.07
C LYS A 65 -5.54 -2.20 3.26
N VAL A 66 -5.98 -0.98 3.58
CA VAL A 66 -5.52 0.22 2.88
C VAL A 66 -5.02 1.25 3.87
N CYS A 67 -3.83 1.78 3.62
CA CYS A 67 -3.28 2.91 4.35
C CYS A 67 -2.92 4.06 3.42
N ASP A 68 -2.79 5.24 4.02
CA ASP A 68 -2.17 6.38 3.39
C ASP A 68 -0.69 6.08 3.07
N ALA A 69 -0.18 6.66 1.97
CA ALA A 69 1.23 6.59 1.62
C ALA A 69 2.07 7.68 2.32
N GLU A 70 1.45 8.76 2.79
CA GLU A 70 2.13 9.79 3.58
C GLU A 70 2.63 9.23 4.90
N MET A 71 3.91 9.45 5.19
CA MET A 71 4.54 9.04 6.44
C MET A 71 4.24 10.00 7.60
N THR A 72 3.70 11.18 7.30
CA THR A 72 3.35 12.22 8.26
C THR A 72 2.06 11.89 9.03
N LEU A 73 1.11 11.24 8.36
CA LEU A 73 -0.18 10.81 8.90
C LEU A 73 -0.09 9.35 9.38
N ARG A 74 0.70 9.10 10.42
CA ARG A 74 0.83 7.74 10.99
C ARG A 74 -0.53 7.29 11.54
N THR A 75 -0.96 6.09 11.16
CA THR A 75 -1.94 5.33 11.96
C THR A 75 -1.37 5.15 13.37
N TRP A 76 -2.23 5.15 14.39
CA TRP A 76 -1.85 5.09 15.81
C TRP A 76 -0.85 3.96 16.15
N ALA A 77 -0.82 2.90 15.35
CA ALA A 77 0.26 1.92 15.33
C ALA A 77 1.17 2.16 14.12
N TYR A 78 2.48 2.22 14.36
CA TYR A 78 3.54 2.68 13.46
C TYR A 78 3.72 1.90 12.14
N HIS A 79 2.87 0.90 11.88
CA HIS A 79 3.00 0.00 10.75
C HIS A 79 1.73 -0.05 9.92
N ALA A 80 1.93 -0.01 8.60
CA ALA A 80 0.88 -0.20 7.60
C ALA A 80 0.10 -1.52 7.80
N GLU A 81 0.66 -2.49 8.52
CA GLU A 81 -0.03 -3.73 8.92
C GLU A 81 -1.31 -3.49 9.74
N TYR A 82 -1.37 -2.41 10.51
CA TYR A 82 -2.54 -2.05 11.33
C TYR A 82 -3.58 -1.21 10.57
N ALA A 83 -3.39 -1.05 9.26
CA ALA A 83 -4.37 -0.41 8.40
C ALA A 83 -5.75 -1.08 8.51
N PRO A 84 -6.84 -0.30 8.48
CA PRO A 84 -8.18 -0.85 8.56
C PRO A 84 -8.43 -1.78 7.35
N PRO A 85 -9.05 -2.95 7.57
CA PRO A 85 -9.50 -3.79 6.46
C PRO A 85 -10.58 -3.03 5.69
N ALA A 86 -10.42 -2.98 4.37
CA ALA A 86 -11.41 -2.45 3.45
C ALA A 86 -12.21 -3.61 2.84
N GLU A 87 -13.48 -3.36 2.54
CA GLU A 87 -14.31 -4.27 1.76
C GLU A 87 -14.17 -3.91 0.27
N LYS A 88 -13.79 -4.88 -0.56
CA LYS A 88 -13.68 -4.68 -2.01
C LYS A 88 -15.06 -4.77 -2.66
N LEU A 89 -15.54 -3.64 -3.19
CA LEU A 89 -16.84 -3.53 -3.87
C LEU A 89 -16.76 -3.87 -5.35
N ASP A 90 -15.74 -3.34 -6.03
CA ASP A 90 -15.64 -3.45 -7.49
C ASP A 90 -14.18 -3.49 -7.97
N TRP A 91 -14.00 -4.10 -9.14
CA TRP A 91 -12.71 -4.24 -9.82
C TRP A 91 -12.90 -4.03 -11.32
N ASN A 92 -12.44 -2.88 -11.81
CA ASN A 92 -12.55 -2.47 -13.20
C ASN A 92 -11.17 -2.45 -13.86
N GLU A 93 -11.06 -3.10 -15.02
CA GLU A 93 -9.86 -3.12 -15.85
C GLU A 93 -10.13 -2.36 -17.15
N SER A 94 -9.39 -1.28 -17.38
CA SER A 94 -9.40 -0.51 -18.62
C SER A 94 -8.35 -1.05 -19.59
N LYS A 95 -8.72 -1.18 -20.87
CA LYS A 95 -7.82 -1.68 -21.92
C LYS A 95 -6.75 -0.66 -22.35
N ASN A 96 -7.07 0.64 -22.27
CA ASN A 96 -6.19 1.72 -22.71
C ASN A 96 -6.03 2.76 -21.59
N PRO A 97 -5.25 2.46 -20.55
CA PRO A 97 -5.00 3.43 -19.48
C PRO A 97 -4.07 4.57 -19.93
N PRO A 98 -4.18 5.75 -19.29
CA PRO A 98 -3.21 6.81 -19.48
C PRO A 98 -1.82 6.37 -18.98
N PRO A 99 -0.73 7.00 -19.48
CA PRO A 99 0.62 6.68 -19.05
C PRO A 99 0.76 6.78 -17.52
N GLY A 100 1.34 5.75 -16.89
CA GLY A 100 1.53 5.69 -15.44
C GLY A 100 0.39 5.02 -14.66
N SER A 101 -0.77 4.79 -15.28
CA SER A 101 -1.86 3.99 -14.70
C SER A 101 -1.79 2.54 -15.20
N SER A 102 -2.01 1.57 -14.31
CA SER A 102 -2.11 0.16 -14.70
C SER A 102 -3.43 -0.15 -15.42
N GLY A 103 -4.38 0.79 -15.43
CA GLY A 103 -5.75 0.57 -15.91
C GLY A 103 -6.62 -0.21 -14.93
N ILE A 104 -6.09 -0.57 -13.77
CA ILE A 104 -6.84 -1.28 -12.74
C ILE A 104 -7.37 -0.26 -11.75
N GLN A 105 -8.70 -0.15 -11.68
CA GLN A 105 -9.41 0.67 -10.74
C GLN A 105 -10.22 -0.21 -9.79
N MET A 106 -10.13 0.08 -8.49
CA MET A 106 -10.86 -0.64 -7.45
C MET A 106 -11.74 0.31 -6.66
N ARG A 107 -12.96 -0.12 -6.36
CA ARG A 107 -13.84 0.56 -5.40
C ARG A 107 -13.79 -0.19 -4.09
N LEU A 108 -13.46 0.54 -3.03
CA LEU A 108 -13.23 -0.01 -1.71
C LEU A 108 -14.09 0.75 -0.70
N ARG A 109 -14.68 0.03 0.24
CA ARG A 109 -15.37 0.61 1.40
C ARG A 109 -14.48 0.47 2.62
N VAL A 110 -14.16 1.59 3.27
CA VAL A 110 -13.28 1.63 4.44
C VAL A 110 -14.08 2.09 5.65
N PRO A 111 -13.97 1.40 6.81
CA PRO A 111 -14.71 1.79 8.01
C PRO A 111 -14.21 3.09 8.63
N GLN A 112 -12.96 3.48 8.37
CA GLN A 112 -12.33 4.67 8.93
C GLN A 112 -11.56 5.43 7.85
N MET A 113 -11.96 6.68 7.61
CA MET A 113 -11.36 7.57 6.62
C MET A 113 -10.52 8.64 7.34
N LEU A 114 -9.20 8.46 7.30
CA LEU A 114 -8.22 9.46 7.72
C LEU A 114 -8.03 10.55 6.65
N ASP A 115 -7.37 11.64 7.02
CA ASP A 115 -7.11 12.80 6.14
C ASP A 115 -6.33 12.46 4.86
N GLY A 116 -5.59 11.33 4.87
CA GLY A 116 -4.85 10.81 3.74
C GLY A 116 -5.70 10.27 2.58
N PHE A 117 -6.95 9.88 2.84
CA PHE A 117 -7.84 9.34 1.82
C PHE A 117 -8.61 10.46 1.11
N ARG A 118 -7.89 11.38 0.45
CA ARG A 118 -8.47 12.47 -0.34
C ARG A 118 -8.15 12.32 -1.83
N PRO A 119 -9.01 12.80 -2.73
CA PRO A 119 -8.72 12.81 -4.16
C PRO A 119 -7.37 13.46 -4.45
N GLY A 120 -6.53 12.81 -5.26
CA GLY A 120 -5.17 13.26 -5.55
C GLY A 120 -4.08 12.78 -4.60
N ARG A 121 -4.44 12.11 -3.49
CA ARG A 121 -3.47 11.48 -2.61
C ARG A 121 -3.12 10.07 -3.06
N VAL A 122 -2.02 9.55 -2.53
CA VAL A 122 -1.53 8.21 -2.81
C VAL A 122 -1.82 7.31 -1.61
N VAL A 123 -2.34 6.13 -1.88
CA VAL A 123 -2.62 5.11 -0.89
C VAL A 123 -1.83 3.84 -1.18
N ARG A 124 -1.75 2.97 -0.19
CA ARG A 124 -1.03 1.70 -0.21
C ARG A 124 -2.01 0.59 0.13
N VAL A 125 -2.17 -0.37 -0.78
CA VAL A 125 -3.12 -1.48 -0.69
C VAL A 125 -2.34 -2.76 -0.36
N LYS A 126 -2.64 -3.32 0.81
CA LYS A 126 -2.04 -4.56 1.29
C LYS A 126 -2.75 -5.77 0.67
N GLY A 127 -1.95 -6.66 0.09
CA GLY A 127 -2.37 -7.97 -0.39
C GLY A 127 -2.31 -9.07 0.69
N PRO A 128 -2.20 -10.34 0.29
CA PRO A 128 -2.17 -11.48 1.21
C PRO A 128 -0.82 -11.64 1.92
N TRP A 129 0.09 -10.69 1.78
CA TRP A 129 1.47 -10.79 2.24
C TRP A 129 1.56 -10.63 3.75
N THR A 130 2.25 -11.57 4.40
CA THR A 130 2.57 -11.47 5.82
C THR A 130 3.68 -10.45 6.00
N TYR A 131 3.38 -9.37 6.73
CA TYR A 131 4.39 -8.45 7.23
C TYR A 131 4.83 -8.95 8.60
N VAL A 132 6.06 -9.45 8.70
CA VAL A 132 6.62 -9.94 9.96
C VAL A 132 7.18 -8.75 10.71
N LEU A 133 6.49 -8.37 11.79
CA LEU A 133 6.99 -7.43 12.77
C LEU A 133 7.76 -8.20 13.84
N LEU A 134 8.79 -7.55 14.40
CA LEU A 134 9.37 -8.02 15.64
C LEU A 134 8.27 -7.96 16.71
N PRO A 135 8.02 -9.04 17.47
CA PRO A 135 7.08 -9.01 18.58
C PRO A 135 7.40 -7.86 19.53
N HIS A 136 6.36 -7.23 20.08
CA HIS A 136 6.56 -6.11 21.01
C HIS A 136 7.46 -6.48 22.20
N ASP A 137 7.36 -7.72 22.67
CA ASP A 137 8.15 -8.22 23.80
C ASP A 137 9.64 -8.42 23.47
N GLU A 138 9.99 -8.56 22.18
CA GLU A 138 11.37 -8.67 21.71
C GLU A 138 11.97 -7.29 21.35
N TRP A 139 11.17 -6.22 21.43
CA TRP A 139 11.60 -4.87 21.11
C TRP A 139 12.37 -4.25 22.28
N LEU A 140 13.68 -4.50 22.31
CA LEU A 140 14.62 -3.86 23.23
C LEU A 140 14.97 -2.46 22.72
N MET A 141 14.23 -1.44 23.13
CA MET A 141 14.65 -0.05 22.89
C MET A 141 15.53 0.46 24.04
N THR A 142 16.67 1.03 23.68
CA THR A 142 17.47 1.83 24.60
C THR A 142 17.00 3.28 24.60
N GLN A 143 17.40 4.07 25.60
CA GLN A 143 17.05 5.49 25.68
C GLN A 143 17.61 6.28 24.47
N GLU A 144 18.76 5.86 23.94
CA GLU A 144 19.39 6.46 22.76
C GLU A 144 18.54 6.27 21.49
N ASP A 145 17.87 5.12 21.35
CA ASP A 145 16.97 4.85 20.23
C ASP A 145 15.75 5.79 20.23
N PHE A 146 15.22 6.11 21.41
CA PHE A 146 14.13 7.09 21.56
C PHE A 146 14.56 8.49 21.19
N GLU A 147 15.76 8.90 21.63
CA GLU A 147 16.31 10.20 21.26
C GLU A 147 16.52 10.30 19.75
N GLN A 148 17.07 9.26 19.12
CA GLN A 148 17.30 9.23 17.68
C GLN A 148 15.98 9.24 16.89
N ALA A 149 14.97 8.46 17.31
CA ALA A 149 13.65 8.48 16.70
C ALA A 149 12.94 9.83 16.84
N SER A 150 13.11 10.51 17.98
CA SER A 150 12.57 11.86 18.21
C SER A 150 13.25 12.93 17.35
N LYS A 151 14.54 12.73 17.05
CA LYS A 151 15.36 13.60 16.21
C LYS A 151 15.16 13.31 14.72
N MET A 152 14.72 12.11 14.34
CA MET A 152 14.23 11.79 12.99
C MET A 152 12.85 12.42 12.73
N ARG A 153 12.78 13.75 12.75
CA ARG A 153 11.84 14.45 11.87
C ARG A 153 12.54 14.57 10.52
N LEU A 154 12.01 13.88 9.52
CA LEU A 154 12.46 14.08 8.15
C LEU A 154 12.02 15.48 7.68
N PRO A 155 12.80 16.13 6.79
CA PRO A 155 12.55 17.49 6.30
C PRO A 155 11.15 17.70 5.72
#